data_AF-A0A2P8QZ54-F1
#
_entry.id   AF-A0A2P8QZ54-F1
#
_cell.length_a   1.000
_cell.length_b   1.000
_cell.length_c   1.000
_cell.angle_alpha   90.00
_cell.angle_beta   90.00
_cell.angle_gamma   90.00
#
_symmetry.space_group_name_H-M   'P 1'
#
loop_
_entity.id
_entity.type
_entity.pdbx_description
1 polymer ?
#
loop_
_entity_poly.entity_id
_entity_poly.type
_entity_poly.pdbx_seq_one_letter_code
_entity_poly.pdbx_strand_id
1 'polypeptide(L)'
;MAIKFKKDIIFIENKNKYLTNISFSGSSSDILKDFILSFVSSQKQLINHELNLRKYKKIIFQDGKVLEYRDENILKISVSTNNWFNIMNNIPKFTIESLLNIRFKIDQNKQYRNKSDFEKANKYLDELEVKVEELNKCFNINIFLTQTLFVPLELIVDKNQDRDFINILQKLVVIKMNLDNILDIYDYSKSLCKS
;
A
#
# COMPACT_ATOMS: atom_id res chain seq x y z
N MET A 1 3.77 -9.57 9.63
CA MET A 1 2.93 -10.31 10.60
C MET A 1 1.56 -10.54 9.98
N ALA A 2 0.93 -11.68 10.22
CA ALA A 2 -0.45 -11.94 9.78
C ALA A 2 -1.29 -12.38 10.98
N ILE A 3 -2.48 -11.83 11.13
CA ILE A 3 -3.43 -12.18 12.18
C ILE A 3 -4.72 -12.68 11.52
N LYS A 4 -5.18 -13.86 11.91
CA LYS A 4 -6.43 -14.45 11.40
C LYS A 4 -7.55 -14.31 12.42
N PHE A 5 -8.69 -13.79 11.97
CA PHE A 5 -9.96 -13.74 12.67
C PHE A 5 -11.01 -14.60 11.94
N LYS A 6 -12.23 -14.66 12.49
CA LYS A 6 -13.31 -15.48 11.94
C LYS A 6 -13.74 -15.06 10.53
N LYS A 7 -13.70 -13.76 10.22
CA LYS A 7 -14.14 -13.19 8.94
C LYS A 7 -13.03 -12.44 8.19
N ASP A 8 -11.89 -12.20 8.84
CA ASP A 8 -10.87 -11.29 8.34
C ASP A 8 -9.47 -11.87 8.53
N ILE A 9 -8.57 -11.56 7.60
CA ILE A 9 -7.13 -11.77 7.70
C ILE A 9 -6.47 -10.40 7.65
N ILE A 10 -5.66 -10.09 8.66
CA ILE A 10 -4.94 -8.82 8.74
C ILE A 10 -3.45 -9.05 8.46
N PHE A 11 -2.93 -8.42 7.43
CA PHE A 11 -1.49 -8.32 7.19
C PHE A 11 -0.97 -7.02 7.81
N ILE A 12 -0.01 -7.15 8.72
CA ILE A 12 0.69 -6.01 9.33
C ILE A 12 2.13 -6.03 8.83
N GLU A 13 2.53 -4.93 8.20
CA GLU A 13 3.81 -4.80 7.53
C GLU A 13 4.56 -3.56 8.02
N ASN A 14 5.75 -3.75 8.61
CA ASN A 14 6.61 -2.65 9.03
C ASN A 14 7.55 -2.24 7.89
N LYS A 15 7.57 -0.95 7.55
CA LYS A 15 8.43 -0.38 6.53
C LYS A 15 9.50 0.52 7.15
N ASN A 16 10.70 -0.02 7.22
CA ASN A 16 11.92 0.72 7.51
C ASN A 16 12.48 1.33 6.22
N LYS A 17 12.00 2.51 5.80
CA LYS A 17 12.77 3.36 4.87
C LYS A 17 12.54 4.82 5.17
N TYR A 18 13.63 5.46 5.58
CA TYR A 18 13.70 6.86 5.98
C TYR A 18 13.84 7.76 4.75
N LEU A 19 13.38 9.01 4.89
CA LEU A 19 13.87 10.10 4.05
C LEU A 19 15.37 10.23 4.29
N THR A 20 16.14 10.29 3.22
CA THR A 20 17.57 10.54 3.31
C THR A 20 17.82 11.97 3.82
N ASN A 21 19.00 12.23 4.40
CA ASN A 21 19.37 13.58 4.84
C ASN A 21 19.25 14.62 3.73
N ILE A 22 19.43 14.21 2.47
CA ILE A 22 19.29 15.07 1.28
C ILE A 22 17.82 15.42 1.02
N SER A 23 16.90 14.49 1.28
CA SER A 23 15.46 14.78 1.25
C SER A 23 15.08 15.76 2.35
N PHE A 24 15.64 15.62 3.55
CA PHE A 24 15.44 16.58 4.65
C PHE A 24 16.05 17.96 4.37
N SER A 25 17.06 18.06 3.51
CA SER A 25 17.59 19.36 3.07
C SER A 25 16.75 20.03 1.98
N GLY A 26 15.58 19.48 1.64
CA GLY A 26 14.61 20.11 0.74
C GLY A 26 14.75 19.76 -0.75
N SER A 27 15.57 18.77 -1.10
CA SER A 27 15.70 18.33 -2.51
C SER A 27 14.42 17.65 -2.99
N SER A 28 13.64 18.30 -3.84
CA SER A 28 12.37 17.76 -4.34
C SER A 28 12.55 16.44 -5.13
N SER A 29 13.64 16.29 -5.87
CA SER A 29 13.93 15.05 -6.59
C SER A 29 14.27 13.90 -5.65
N ASP A 30 15.02 14.16 -4.57
CA ASP A 30 15.32 13.14 -3.57
C ASP A 30 14.09 12.78 -2.74
N ILE A 31 13.24 13.76 -2.40
CA ILE A 31 11.96 13.51 -1.73
C ILE A 31 11.09 12.58 -2.57
N LEU A 32 10.91 12.88 -3.86
CA LEU A 32 10.10 12.04 -4.76
C LEU A 32 10.71 10.65 -4.94
N LYS A 33 12.04 10.56 -5.01
CA LYS A 33 12.78 9.29 -5.13
C LYS A 33 12.60 8.45 -3.86
N ASP A 34 12.78 9.03 -2.67
CA ASP A 34 12.59 8.33 -1.39
C ASP A 34 11.12 7.91 -1.19
N PHE A 35 10.18 8.76 -1.62
CA PHE A 35 8.76 8.43 -1.68
C PHE A 35 8.49 7.22 -2.58
N ILE A 36 8.98 7.22 -3.84
CA ILE A 36 8.82 6.08 -4.75
C ILE A 36 9.44 4.81 -4.14
N LEU A 37 10.67 4.89 -3.66
CA LEU A 37 11.39 3.75 -3.09
C LEU A 37 10.71 3.13 -1.86
N SER A 38 9.95 3.93 -1.09
CA SER A 38 9.21 3.47 0.08
C SER A 38 7.79 3.03 -0.29
N PHE A 39 7.01 3.91 -0.90
CA PHE A 39 5.61 3.66 -1.21
C PHE A 39 5.43 2.55 -2.25
N VAL A 40 6.14 2.62 -3.38
CA VAL A 40 5.99 1.62 -4.46
C VAL A 40 6.44 0.25 -3.97
N SER A 41 7.50 0.20 -3.15
CA SER A 41 7.91 -1.03 -2.50
C SER A 41 6.84 -1.59 -1.56
N SER A 42 6.10 -0.73 -0.86
CA SER A 42 4.95 -1.14 -0.05
C SER A 42 3.82 -1.69 -0.90
N GLN A 43 3.43 -0.99 -1.96
CA GLN A 43 2.34 -1.44 -2.83
C GLN A 43 2.65 -2.80 -3.45
N LYS A 44 3.85 -2.99 -4.00
CA LYS A 44 4.26 -4.27 -4.57
C LYS A 44 4.18 -5.42 -3.57
N GLN A 45 4.62 -5.20 -2.34
CA GLN A 45 4.60 -6.24 -1.31
C GLN A 45 3.17 -6.59 -0.91
N LEU A 46 2.32 -5.57 -0.70
CA LEU A 46 0.90 -5.75 -0.41
C LEU A 46 0.17 -6.49 -1.54
N ILE A 47 0.43 -6.13 -2.81
CA ILE A 47 -0.16 -6.79 -3.99
C ILE A 47 0.27 -8.25 -4.03
N ASN A 48 1.57 -8.54 -3.86
CA ASN A 48 2.08 -9.90 -3.86
C ASN A 48 1.47 -10.77 -2.75
N HIS A 49 1.34 -10.23 -1.53
CA HIS A 49 0.75 -10.96 -0.42
C HIS A 49 -0.71 -11.33 -0.71
N GLU A 50 -1.49 -10.39 -1.22
CA GLU A 50 -2.89 -10.64 -1.55
C GLU A 50 -3.04 -11.59 -2.75
N LEU A 51 -2.31 -11.37 -3.84
CA LEU A 51 -2.33 -12.25 -5.02
C LEU A 51 -1.95 -13.69 -4.65
N ASN A 52 -0.87 -13.86 -3.88
CA ASN A 52 -0.42 -15.18 -3.45
C ASN A 52 -1.43 -15.85 -2.52
N LEU A 53 -1.97 -15.13 -1.53
CA LEU A 53 -2.97 -15.69 -0.62
C LEU A 53 -4.22 -16.15 -1.38
N ARG A 54 -4.73 -15.32 -2.30
CA ARG A 54 -5.92 -15.64 -3.10
C ARG A 54 -5.67 -16.79 -4.07
N LYS A 55 -4.50 -16.83 -4.72
CA LYS A 55 -4.12 -17.85 -5.71
C LYS A 55 -3.87 -19.21 -5.07
N TYR A 56 -3.04 -19.24 -4.01
CA TYR A 56 -2.60 -20.48 -3.40
C TYR A 56 -3.51 -20.95 -2.27
N LYS A 57 -4.44 -20.10 -1.81
CA LYS A 57 -5.37 -20.33 -0.69
C LYS A 57 -4.68 -20.67 0.63
N LYS A 58 -3.33 -20.59 0.70
CA LYS A 58 -2.53 -20.85 1.88
C LYS A 58 -1.21 -20.09 1.86
N ILE A 59 -0.72 -19.71 3.02
CA ILE A 59 0.65 -19.24 3.26
C ILE A 59 1.28 -20.13 4.32
N ILE A 60 2.49 -20.62 4.05
CA ILE A 60 3.30 -21.36 5.03
C ILE A 60 4.41 -20.42 5.48
N PHE A 61 4.43 -20.08 6.76
CA PHE A 61 5.46 -19.23 7.36
C PHE A 61 6.72 -20.03 7.66
N GLN A 62 7.85 -19.33 7.83
CA GLN A 62 9.15 -19.95 8.14
C GLN A 62 9.14 -20.73 9.46
N ASP A 63 8.29 -20.35 10.41
CA ASP A 63 8.08 -21.05 11.68
C ASP A 63 7.13 -22.27 11.55
N GLY A 64 6.75 -22.66 10.33
CA GLY A 64 5.87 -23.78 10.05
C GLY A 64 4.37 -23.49 10.26
N LYS A 65 4.00 -22.30 10.75
CA LYS A 65 2.59 -21.92 10.87
C LYS A 65 1.95 -21.80 9.49
N VAL A 66 0.68 -22.20 9.41
CA VAL A 66 -0.09 -22.16 8.17
C VAL A 66 -1.25 -21.18 8.32
N LEU A 67 -1.34 -20.25 7.38
CA LEU A 67 -2.51 -19.38 7.19
C LEU A 67 -3.31 -19.88 6.00
N GLU A 68 -4.47 -20.47 6.26
CA GLU A 68 -5.43 -20.84 5.22
C GLU A 68 -6.35 -19.66 4.88
N TYR A 69 -6.73 -19.53 3.62
CA TYR A 69 -7.68 -18.55 3.13
C TYR A 69 -8.98 -19.25 2.70
N ARG A 70 -10.08 -18.90 3.37
CA ARG A 70 -11.45 -19.39 3.19
C ARG A 70 -12.37 -18.23 2.83
N ASP A 71 -11.91 -17.39 1.91
CA ASP A 71 -12.61 -16.22 1.40
C ASP A 71 -12.97 -15.19 2.47
N GLU A 72 -12.11 -15.05 3.49
CA GLU A 72 -12.15 -13.96 4.46
C GLU A 72 -11.86 -12.60 3.81
N ASN A 73 -12.25 -11.49 4.44
CA ASN A 73 -11.76 -10.18 4.03
C ASN A 73 -10.26 -10.07 4.29
N ILE A 74 -9.53 -9.44 3.37
CA ILE A 74 -8.10 -9.18 3.54
C ILE A 74 -7.93 -7.71 3.91
N LEU A 75 -7.46 -7.46 5.13
CA LEU A 75 -7.14 -6.13 5.64
C LEU A 75 -5.63 -5.97 5.68
N LYS A 76 -5.13 -4.82 5.23
CA LYS A 76 -3.69 -4.53 5.18
C LYS A 76 -3.40 -3.32 6.05
N ILE A 77 -2.45 -3.44 6.95
CA ILE A 77 -1.97 -2.36 7.81
C ILE A 77 -0.49 -2.16 7.49
N SER A 78 -0.19 -1.07 6.82
CA SER A 78 1.20 -0.69 6.53
C SER A 78 1.66 0.34 7.56
N VAL A 79 2.83 0.07 8.13
CA VAL A 79 3.34 0.73 9.32
C VAL A 79 4.65 1.42 8.99
N SER A 80 4.78 2.71 9.30
CA SER A 80 6.00 3.45 9.01
C SER A 80 6.23 4.60 9.98
N THR A 81 7.50 4.93 10.21
CA THR A 81 7.95 6.07 11.03
C THR A 81 7.69 7.43 10.39
N ASN A 82 7.41 7.49 9.09
CA ASN A 82 7.16 8.76 8.39
C ASN A 82 5.67 8.98 8.12
N ASN A 83 5.18 10.18 8.43
CA ASN A 83 3.75 10.52 8.37
C ASN A 83 3.22 10.82 6.95
N TRP A 84 3.99 10.57 5.89
CA TRP A 84 3.53 10.70 4.48
C TRP A 84 2.25 9.92 4.25
N PHE A 85 2.07 8.82 4.97
CA PHE A 85 0.98 7.91 4.74
C PHE A 85 -0.40 8.40 5.18
N ASN A 86 -0.50 9.53 5.89
CA ASN A 86 -1.80 10.20 6.06
C ASN A 86 -2.34 10.73 4.72
N ILE A 87 -1.47 11.14 3.79
CA ILE A 87 -1.84 11.48 2.41
C ILE A 87 -2.23 10.20 1.62
N MET A 88 -1.84 9.02 2.12
CA MET A 88 -2.01 7.72 1.47
C MET A 88 -3.19 6.92 2.01
N ASN A 89 -3.88 7.43 3.02
CA ASN A 89 -5.16 6.89 3.43
C ASN A 89 -6.21 7.31 2.39
N ASN A 90 -6.60 6.34 1.56
CA ASN A 90 -7.60 6.43 0.47
C ASN A 90 -7.00 6.90 -0.85
N ILE A 91 -5.84 6.35 -1.23
CA ILE A 91 -5.25 6.61 -2.55
C ILE A 91 -6.24 6.18 -3.63
N PRO A 92 -6.76 7.13 -4.42
CA PRO A 92 -7.60 6.78 -5.55
C PRO A 92 -6.76 6.06 -6.61
N LYS A 93 -7.37 5.17 -7.38
CA LYS A 93 -6.70 4.46 -8.49
C LYS A 93 -5.91 5.40 -9.40
N PHE A 94 -6.45 6.57 -9.73
CA PHE A 94 -5.77 7.54 -10.60
C PHE A 94 -4.42 8.00 -10.03
N THR A 95 -4.21 7.95 -8.71
CA THR A 95 -2.92 8.33 -8.09
C THR A 95 -1.87 7.26 -8.35
N ILE A 96 -2.25 5.97 -8.32
CA ILE A 96 -1.35 4.88 -8.73
C ILE A 96 -1.02 5.03 -10.22
N GLU A 97 -2.03 5.25 -11.07
CA GLU A 97 -1.83 5.44 -12.51
C GLU A 97 -0.95 6.66 -12.82
N SER A 98 -1.16 7.77 -12.11
CA SER A 98 -0.34 8.97 -12.24
C SER A 98 1.10 8.72 -11.82
N LEU A 99 1.30 8.00 -10.71
CA LEU A 99 2.62 7.62 -10.21
C LEU A 99 3.37 6.74 -11.22
N LEU A 100 2.66 5.80 -11.86
CA LEU A 100 3.21 4.94 -12.91
C LEU A 100 3.67 5.71 -14.16
N ASN A 101 3.26 6.96 -14.34
CA ASN A 101 3.75 7.81 -15.44
C ASN A 101 4.98 8.65 -15.07
N ILE A 102 5.40 8.64 -13.81
CA ILE A 102 6.59 9.38 -13.35
C ILE A 102 7.83 8.56 -13.70
N ARG A 103 8.85 9.20 -14.29
CA ARG A 103 10.18 8.60 -14.47
C ARG A 103 11.26 9.63 -14.18
N PHE A 104 12.33 9.20 -13.50
CA PHE A 104 13.53 10.00 -13.34
C PHE A 104 14.38 9.91 -14.61
N LYS A 105 14.63 11.05 -15.25
CA LYS A 105 15.58 11.15 -16.36
C LYS A 105 16.99 11.26 -15.79
N ILE A 106 17.81 10.26 -16.06
CA ILE A 106 19.18 10.17 -15.55
C ILE A 106 20.13 10.44 -16.71
N ASP A 107 20.87 11.55 -16.65
CA ASP A 107 21.83 11.93 -17.68
C ASP A 107 23.11 11.09 -17.53
N GLN A 108 23.44 10.24 -18.49
CA GLN A 108 24.62 9.39 -18.38
C GLN A 108 25.94 10.18 -18.33
N ASN A 109 25.93 11.45 -18.78
CA ASN A 109 27.11 12.30 -18.83
C ASN A 109 27.34 13.10 -17.54
N LYS A 110 26.45 12.99 -16.54
CA LYS A 110 26.57 13.69 -15.26
C LYS A 110 26.90 12.72 -14.13
N GLN A 111 27.79 13.15 -13.23
CA GLN A 111 28.06 12.43 -11.99
C GLN A 111 26.93 12.73 -10.99
N TYR A 112 26.23 11.68 -10.54
CA TYR A 112 25.23 11.78 -9.49
C TYR A 112 25.68 11.00 -8.27
N ARG A 113 25.57 11.61 -7.08
CA ARG A 113 25.97 10.98 -5.81
C ARG A 113 25.17 9.70 -5.51
N ASN A 114 23.89 9.67 -5.91
CA ASN A 114 22.95 8.58 -5.63
C ASN A 114 22.29 8.01 -6.91
N LYS A 115 23.05 7.94 -8.03
CA LYS A 115 22.51 7.50 -9.33
C LYS A 115 21.70 6.20 -9.24
N SER A 116 22.23 5.22 -8.53
CA SER A 116 21.63 3.89 -8.37
C SER A 116 20.26 3.92 -7.70
N ASP A 117 19.99 4.86 -6.80
CA ASP A 117 18.69 4.97 -6.14
C ASP A 117 17.61 5.52 -7.07
N PHE A 118 17.97 6.45 -7.96
CA PHE A 118 17.05 6.94 -9.00
C PHE A 118 16.77 5.85 -10.05
N GLU A 119 17.79 5.08 -10.46
CA GLU A 119 17.61 3.91 -11.33
C GLU A 119 16.69 2.87 -10.68
N LYS A 120 16.92 2.61 -9.38
CA LYS A 120 16.09 1.70 -8.58
C LYS A 120 14.65 2.19 -8.43
N ALA A 121 14.45 3.50 -8.31
CA ALA A 121 13.11 4.08 -8.25
C ALA A 121 12.34 3.84 -9.56
N ASN A 122 12.98 4.05 -10.71
CA ASN A 122 12.38 3.71 -12.02
C ASN A 122 12.06 2.22 -12.11
N LYS A 123 13.00 1.34 -11.72
CA LYS A 123 12.77 -0.11 -11.71
C LYS A 123 11.57 -0.49 -10.83
N TYR A 124 11.40 0.14 -9.67
CA TYR A 124 10.25 -0.14 -8.81
C TYR A 124 8.93 0.27 -9.45
N LEU A 125 8.91 1.35 -10.23
CA LEU A 125 7.72 1.76 -10.98
C LEU A 125 7.38 0.75 -12.08
N ASP A 126 8.37 0.27 -12.84
CA ASP A 126 8.16 -0.76 -13.86
C ASP A 126 7.64 -2.07 -13.23
N GLU A 127 8.19 -2.46 -12.08
CA GLU A 127 7.72 -3.64 -11.36
C GLU A 127 6.32 -3.44 -10.74
N LEU A 128 5.93 -2.22 -10.40
CA LEU A 128 4.57 -1.92 -9.92
C LEU A 128 3.57 -1.96 -11.07
N GLU A 129 3.93 -1.47 -12.25
CA GLU A 129 3.09 -1.51 -13.45
C GLU A 129 2.65 -2.95 -13.76
N VAL A 130 3.62 -3.86 -13.85
CA VAL A 130 3.35 -5.30 -14.04
C VAL A 130 2.41 -5.85 -12.96
N LYS A 131 2.60 -5.44 -11.70
CA LYS A 131 1.78 -5.92 -10.57
C LYS A 131 0.36 -5.37 -10.61
N VAL A 132 0.19 -4.12 -11.02
CA VAL A 132 -1.13 -3.50 -11.20
C VAL A 132 -1.88 -4.16 -12.35
N GLU A 133 -1.20 -4.48 -13.46
CA GLU A 133 -1.79 -5.25 -14.55
C GLU A 133 -2.22 -6.66 -14.12
N GLU A 134 -1.37 -7.38 -13.39
CA GLU A 134 -1.71 -8.69 -12.82
C GLU A 134 -2.94 -8.61 -11.90
N LEU A 135 -2.98 -7.58 -11.04
CA LEU A 135 -4.09 -7.37 -10.13
C LEU A 135 -5.39 -7.08 -10.89
N ASN A 136 -5.37 -6.19 -11.88
CA ASN A 136 -6.55 -5.82 -12.69
C ASN A 136 -7.15 -7.02 -13.46
N LYS A 137 -6.35 -8.03 -13.81
CA LYS A 137 -6.85 -9.27 -14.44
C LYS A 137 -7.68 -10.14 -13.50
N CYS A 138 -7.45 -10.03 -12.19
CA CYS A 138 -8.03 -10.91 -11.19
C CYS A 138 -8.94 -10.20 -10.20
N PHE A 139 -8.87 -8.87 -10.09
CA PHE A 139 -9.49 -8.09 -9.03
C PHE A 139 -9.70 -6.63 -9.39
N ASN A 140 -10.68 -5.99 -8.75
CA ASN A 140 -10.86 -4.54 -8.87
C ASN A 140 -9.84 -3.81 -7.97
N ILE A 141 -8.92 -3.07 -8.58
CA ILE A 141 -7.86 -2.33 -7.86
C ILE A 141 -8.41 -1.30 -6.86
N ASN A 142 -9.60 -0.73 -7.08
CA ASN A 142 -10.22 0.20 -6.12
C ASN A 142 -10.46 -0.51 -4.77
N ILE A 143 -11.00 -1.74 -4.83
CA ILE A 143 -11.24 -2.57 -3.64
C ILE A 143 -9.90 -2.92 -2.96
N PHE A 144 -8.85 -3.16 -3.72
CA PHE A 144 -7.53 -3.45 -3.15
C PHE A 144 -6.97 -2.25 -2.37
N LEU A 145 -7.07 -1.05 -2.93
CA LEU A 145 -6.52 0.19 -2.37
C LEU A 145 -7.27 0.63 -1.10
N THR A 146 -8.58 0.38 -1.02
CA THR A 146 -9.40 0.67 0.18
C THR A 146 -9.15 -0.26 1.34
N GLN A 147 -8.76 -1.50 1.06
CA GLN A 147 -8.44 -2.51 2.07
C GLN A 147 -7.10 -2.26 2.79
N THR A 148 -6.43 -1.14 2.53
CA THR A 148 -5.14 -0.79 3.14
C THR A 148 -5.27 0.43 4.05
N LEU A 149 -5.00 0.27 5.34
CA LEU A 149 -4.81 1.37 6.28
C LEU A 149 -3.31 1.61 6.47
N PHE A 150 -2.90 2.88 6.46
CA PHE A 150 -1.56 3.24 6.85
C PHE A 150 -1.56 3.91 8.21
N VAL A 151 -0.64 3.46 9.06
CA VAL A 151 -0.57 3.86 10.47
C VAL A 151 0.89 4.22 10.82
N PRO A 152 1.13 5.32 11.54
CA PRO A 152 2.43 5.60 12.15
C PRO A 152 2.94 4.43 13.01
N LEU A 153 4.23 4.14 12.93
CA LEU A 153 4.87 3.03 13.67
C LEU A 153 4.75 3.23 15.17
N GLU A 154 4.85 4.46 15.63
CA GLU A 154 4.77 4.86 17.04
C GLU A 154 3.45 4.37 17.65
N LEU A 155 2.34 4.50 16.93
CA LEU A 155 1.03 4.06 17.40
C LEU A 155 0.93 2.54 17.57
N ILE A 156 1.60 1.77 16.72
CA ILE A 156 1.55 0.30 16.80
C ILE A 156 2.52 -0.23 17.83
N VAL A 157 3.71 0.36 17.97
CA VAL A 157 4.67 -0.03 19.01
C VAL A 157 4.04 0.13 20.40
N ASP A 158 3.31 1.23 20.62
CA ASP A 158 2.71 1.51 21.92
C ASP A 158 1.47 0.66 22.24
N LYS A 159 0.79 0.11 21.22
CA LYS A 159 -0.56 -0.47 21.36
C LYS A 159 -0.75 -1.85 20.72
N ASN A 160 0.32 -2.53 20.29
CA ASN A 160 0.22 -3.82 19.58
C ASN A 160 -0.47 -4.95 20.37
N GLN A 161 -0.46 -4.91 21.70
CA GLN A 161 -1.14 -5.88 22.57
C GLN A 161 -2.55 -5.45 22.99
N ASP A 162 -2.94 -4.21 22.68
CA ASP A 162 -4.24 -3.65 23.01
C ASP A 162 -5.30 -4.14 22.00
N ARG A 163 -6.18 -5.02 22.45
CA ARG A 163 -7.24 -5.58 21.61
C ARG A 163 -8.25 -4.52 21.16
N ASP A 164 -8.48 -3.48 21.96
CA ASP A 164 -9.40 -2.41 21.62
C ASP A 164 -8.80 -1.53 20.51
N PHE A 165 -7.50 -1.27 20.57
CA PHE A 165 -6.78 -0.61 19.48
C PHE A 165 -6.88 -1.40 18.16
N ILE A 166 -6.65 -2.72 18.19
CA ILE A 166 -6.78 -3.57 16.99
C ILE A 166 -8.22 -3.55 16.46
N ASN A 167 -9.23 -3.61 17.35
CA ASN A 167 -10.64 -3.48 16.97
C ASN A 167 -10.96 -2.11 16.33
N ILE A 168 -10.34 -1.02 16.81
CA ILE A 168 -10.49 0.31 16.20
C ILE A 168 -9.88 0.33 14.80
N LEU A 169 -8.66 -0.22 14.62
CA LEU A 169 -8.03 -0.30 13.29
C LEU A 169 -8.88 -1.11 12.31
N GLN A 170 -9.44 -2.23 12.75
CA GLN A 170 -10.39 -3.03 11.96
C GLN A 170 -11.61 -2.20 11.55
N LYS A 171 -12.25 -1.52 12.51
CA LYS A 171 -13.40 -0.65 12.24
C LYS A 171 -13.05 0.47 11.25
N LEU A 172 -11.87 1.08 11.37
CA LEU A 172 -11.41 2.10 10.44
C LEU A 172 -11.21 1.57 9.02
N VAL A 173 -10.63 0.37 8.86
CA VAL A 173 -10.52 -0.26 7.54
C VAL A 173 -11.91 -0.59 6.98
N VAL A 174 -12.82 -1.13 7.79
CA VAL A 174 -14.20 -1.43 7.37
C VAL A 174 -14.96 -0.16 6.96
N ILE A 175 -14.84 0.92 7.75
CA ILE A 175 -15.41 2.23 7.41
C ILE A 175 -14.82 2.74 6.09
N LYS A 176 -13.52 2.60 5.89
CA LYS A 176 -12.83 2.98 4.66
C LYS A 176 -13.30 2.17 3.44
N MET A 177 -13.44 0.86 3.57
CA MET A 177 -14.03 0.01 2.52
C MET A 177 -15.46 0.45 2.18
N ASN A 178 -16.21 0.92 3.16
CA ASN A 178 -17.55 1.46 2.95
C ASN A 178 -17.57 2.89 2.37
N LEU A 179 -16.53 3.71 2.58
CA LEU A 179 -16.45 5.05 1.98
C LEU A 179 -16.32 4.99 0.45
N ASP A 180 -15.61 4.00 -0.10
CA ASP A 180 -15.61 3.78 -1.55
C ASP A 180 -16.97 3.32 -2.05
N ASN A 181 -17.68 2.46 -1.31
CA ASN A 181 -19.08 2.14 -1.61
C ASN A 181 -19.97 3.40 -1.55
N ILE A 182 -19.69 4.35 -0.65
CA ILE A 182 -20.42 5.63 -0.57
C ILE A 182 -20.12 6.49 -1.80
N LEU A 183 -18.87 6.54 -2.27
CA LEU A 183 -18.51 7.26 -3.50
C LEU A 183 -19.13 6.60 -4.74
N ASP A 184 -19.12 5.27 -4.83
CA ASP A 184 -19.75 4.52 -5.91
C ASP A 184 -21.28 4.72 -5.92
N ILE A 185 -21.93 4.71 -4.74
CA ILE A 185 -23.35 5.04 -4.57
C ILE A 185 -23.62 6.50 -4.94
N TYR A 186 -22.74 7.43 -4.55
CA TYR A 186 -22.87 8.84 -4.88
C TYR A 186 -22.73 9.09 -6.38
N ASP A 187 -21.73 8.51 -7.04
CA ASP A 187 -21.49 8.63 -8.48
C ASP A 187 -22.64 8.00 -9.28
N TYR A 188 -23.14 6.84 -8.85
CA TYR A 188 -24.36 6.24 -9.39
C TYR A 188 -25.57 7.17 -9.22
N SER A 189 -25.80 7.70 -8.02
CA SER A 189 -26.89 8.65 -7.75
C SER A 189 -26.78 9.91 -8.61
N LYS A 190 -25.56 10.43 -8.80
CA LYS A 190 -25.31 11.62 -9.62
C LYS A 190 -25.51 11.35 -11.12
N SER A 191 -25.22 10.13 -11.58
CA SER A 191 -25.50 9.70 -12.95
C SER A 191 -27.00 9.58 -13.24
N LEU A 192 -27.80 9.18 -12.24
CA LEU A 192 -29.26 9.16 -12.30
C LEU A 192 -29.88 10.57 -12.30
N CYS A 193 -29.21 11.56 -11.69
CA CYS A 193 -29.66 12.96 -11.72
C CYS A 193 -29.30 13.73 -13.00
N LYS A 194 -28.65 13.08 -13.99
CA LYS A 194 -28.29 13.67 -15.28
C LYS A 194 -29.12 13.15 -16.47
N SER A 195 -30.14 12.34 -16.21
CA SER A 195 -31.21 11.98 -17.16
C SER A 195 -32.46 12.81 -16.91
#